data_AF-A0A7W1DZ57-F1
#
_entry.id   AF-A0A7W1DZ57-F1
#
_cell.length_a   1.000
_cell.length_b   1.000
_cell.length_c   1.000
_cell.angle_alpha   90.00
_cell.angle_beta   90.00
_cell.angle_gamma   90.00
#
_symmetry.space_group_name_H-M   'P 1'
#
loop_
_entity.id
_entity.type
_entity.pdbx_description
1 polymer ?
#
loop_
_entity_poly.entity_id
_entity_poly.type
_entity_poly.pdbx_seq_one_letter_code
_entity_poly.pdbx_strand_id
1 'polypeptide(L)' 'MNFAIEDYKRQTNRLEVDDIDFGAFRVQPLDEATLRCLRYMHDIEFHTVCYLRDLLLTPAH' A
#
# COMPACT_ATOMS: atom_id res chain seq x y z
N MET A 1 -16.20 15.65 -5.06
CA MET A 1 -14.90 15.71 -4.37
C MET A 1 -13.84 15.61 -5.46
N ASN A 2 -13.13 16.69 -5.78
CA ASN A 2 -12.17 16.70 -6.89
C ASN A 2 -10.82 16.18 -6.39
N PHE A 3 -10.48 14.94 -6.71
CA PHE A 3 -9.21 14.33 -6.32
C PHE A 3 -8.08 14.89 -7.20
N ALA A 4 -7.15 15.63 -6.60
CA ALA A 4 -6.03 16.25 -7.31
C ALA A 4 -4.85 15.27 -7.45
N ILE A 5 -4.82 14.53 -8.56
CA ILE A 5 -3.78 13.53 -8.84
C ILE A 5 -2.35 14.10 -8.82
N GLU A 6 -2.19 15.36 -9.22
CA GLU A 6 -0.89 16.04 -9.23
C GLU A 6 -0.31 16.27 -7.82
N ASP A 7 -1.17 16.55 -6.84
CA ASP A 7 -0.74 16.70 -5.45
C ASP A 7 -0.41 15.34 -4.83
N TYR A 8 -1.18 14.31 -5.17
CA TYR A 8 -0.92 12.94 -4.73
C TYR A 8 0.44 12.43 -5.26
N LYS A 9 0.74 12.66 -6.54
CA LYS A 9 2.04 12.27 -7.15
C LYS A 9 3.23 13.03 -6.55
N ARG A 10 3.02 14.23 -6.04
CA ARG A 10 4.08 15.04 -5.39
C ARG A 10 4.43 14.52 -3.99
N GLN A 11 3.43 14.00 -3.28
CA GLN A 11 3.55 13.59 -1.88
C GLN A 11 3.88 12.11 -1.72
N THR A 12 3.65 11.30 -2.75
CA THR A 12 3.94 9.87 -2.75
C THR A 12 5.26 9.58 -3.43
N ASN A 13 5.98 8.59 -2.91
CA ASN A 13 7.20 8.08 -3.52
C ASN A 13 7.19 6.55 -3.48
N ARG A 14 8.11 5.93 -4.23
CA ARG A 14 8.36 4.50 -4.14
C ARG A 14 8.69 4.11 -2.71
N LEU A 15 8.15 2.97 -2.27
CA LEU A 15 8.55 2.37 -1.01
C LEU A 15 10.00 1.89 -1.13
N GLU A 16 10.88 2.45 -0.31
CA GLU A 16 12.26 1.98 -0.18
C GLU A 16 12.29 0.77 0.75
N VAL A 17 12.94 -0.31 0.32
CA VAL A 17 13.00 -1.59 1.07
C VAL A 17 14.44 -2.11 1.21
N ASP A 18 15.42 -1.32 0.78
CA ASP A 18 16.82 -1.73 0.69
C ASP A 18 17.46 -1.93 2.08
N ASP A 19 16.86 -1.37 3.13
CA ASP A 19 17.27 -1.51 4.53
C ASP A 19 16.58 -2.68 5.26
N ILE A 20 15.72 -3.44 4.57
CA ILE A 20 14.98 -4.57 5.15
C ILE A 20 15.69 -5.90 4.83
N ASP A 21 16.15 -6.60 5.87
CA ASP A 21 16.65 -7.98 5.74
C ASP A 21 15.51 -8.99 5.74
N PHE A 22 14.99 -9.31 4.56
CA PHE A 22 13.98 -10.36 4.39
C PHE A 22 14.50 -11.78 4.71
N GLY A 23 15.82 -11.99 4.69
CA GLY A 23 16.45 -13.26 5.04
C GLY A 23 16.33 -13.59 6.53
N ALA A 24 16.44 -12.57 7.39
CA ALA A 24 16.34 -12.69 8.85
C ALA A 24 15.04 -13.34 9.31
N PHE A 25 13.93 -13.14 8.58
CA PHE A 25 12.62 -13.69 8.90
C PHE A 25 12.61 -15.22 9.07
N ARG A 26 13.50 -15.95 8.37
CA ARG A 26 13.59 -17.42 8.49
C ARG A 26 14.07 -17.88 9.87
N VAL A 27 14.89 -17.05 10.53
CA VAL A 27 15.50 -17.35 11.83
C VAL A 27 14.75 -16.64 12.95
N GLN A 28 14.24 -15.44 12.67
CA GLN A 28 13.48 -14.60 13.58
C GLN A 28 12.15 -14.21 12.93
N PRO A 29 11.13 -15.08 12.97
CA PRO A 29 9.83 -14.74 12.44
C PRO A 29 9.18 -13.65 13.31
N LEU A 30 8.32 -12.87 12.69
CA LEU A 30 7.45 -11.92 13.39
C LEU A 30 6.42 -12.67 14.22
N ASP A 31 5.95 -12.05 15.29
CA ASP A 31 4.87 -12.60 16.11
C ASP A 31 3.54 -12.62 15.34
N GLU A 32 2.61 -13.46 15.81
CA GLU A 32 1.33 -13.69 15.15
C GLU A 32 0.48 -12.41 15.02
N ALA A 33 0.51 -11.52 16.02
CA ALA A 33 -0.27 -10.29 15.97
C ALA A 33 0.27 -9.34 14.90
N THR A 34 1.60 -9.24 14.77
CA THR A 34 2.25 -8.48 13.71
C THR A 34 1.92 -9.05 12.33
N LEU A 35 2.00 -10.37 12.15
CA LEU A 35 1.64 -11.02 10.88
C LEU A 35 0.18 -10.79 10.50
N ARG A 36 -0.74 -10.84 11.47
CA ARG A 36 -2.16 -10.52 11.25
C ARG A 36 -2.35 -9.06 10.82
N CYS A 37 -1.60 -8.14 11.43
CA CYS A 37 -1.65 -6.72 11.08
C CYS A 37 -1.17 -6.48 9.64
N LEU A 38 -0.05 -7.09 9.24
CA LEU A 38 0.47 -7.00 7.88
C LEU A 38 -0.52 -7.53 6.84
N ARG A 39 -1.16 -8.67 7.12
CA ARG A 39 -2.21 -9.21 6.23
C ARG A 39 -3.38 -8.25 6.08
N TYR A 40 -3.84 -7.66 7.17
CA TYR A 40 -4.91 -6.67 7.12
C TYR A 40 -4.54 -5.41 6.33
N MET A 41 -3.31 -4.91 6.49
CA MET A 41 -2.82 -3.77 5.69
C MET A 41 -2.75 -4.10 4.20
N HIS A 42 -2.30 -5.30 3.85
CA HIS A 42 -2.28 -5.76 2.46
C HIS A 42 -3.69 -5.81 1.85
N ASP A 43 -4.68 -6.28 2.63
CA ASP A 43 -6.08 -6.29 2.18
C ASP A 43 -6.63 -4.87 1.95
N ILE A 44 -6.28 -3.90 2.81
CA ILE A 44 -6.65 -2.48 2.63
C ILE A 44 -6.01 -1.89 1.37
N GLU A 45 -4.72 -2.16 1.16
CA GLU A 45 -3.97 -1.64 0.00
C GLU A 45 -4.62 -2.11 -1.30
N PHE A 46 -4.95 -3.40 -1.38
CA PHE A 46 -5.63 -3.98 -2.54
C PHE A 46 -6.94 -3.25 -2.86
N HIS A 47 -7.79 -3.03 -1.84
CA HIS A 47 -9.06 -2.33 -2.03
C HIS A 47 -8.86 -0.86 -2.43
N THR A 48 -7.82 -0.21 -1.88
CA THR A 48 -7.49 1.18 -2.21
C THR A 48 -7.07 1.34 -3.66
N VAL A 49 -6.24 0.42 -4.18
CA VAL A 49 -5.80 0.42 -5.59
C VAL A 49 -6.96 0.15 -6.54
N CYS A 50 -7.86 -0.78 -6.19
CA CYS A 50 -9.08 -1.03 -6.94
C CYS A 50 -9.97 0.22 -6.98
N TYR A 51 -10.21 0.85 -5.84
CA TYR A 51 -11.01 2.08 -5.78
C TYR A 51 -10.39 3.24 -6.56
N LEU A 52 -9.08 3.45 -6.45
CA LEU A 52 -8.38 4.48 -7.21
C LEU A 52 -8.49 4.23 -8.71
N ARG A 53 -8.36 2.98 -9.15
CA ARG A 53 -8.54 2.59 -10.55
C ARG A 53 -9.94 2.91 -11.04
N ASP A 54 -10.97 2.53 -10.28
CA ASP A 54 -12.36 2.80 -10.64
C ASP A 54 -12.64 4.31 -10.71
N LEU A 55 -12.10 5.08 -9.75
CA LEU A 55 -12.22 6.53 -9.74
C LEU A 55 -11.54 7.19 -10.96
N LEU A 56 -10.37 6.71 -11.38
CA LEU A 56 -9.66 7.21 -12.57
C LEU A 56 -10.28 6.76 -13.90
N LEU A 57 -11.01 5.64 -13.92
CA LEU A 57 -11.73 5.14 -15.09
C LEU A 57 -13.14 5.73 -15.23
N THR A 58 -13.65 6.37 -14.18
CA THR A 58 -14.97 7.01 -14.21
C THR A 58 -14.89 8.32 -15.01
N PRO A 59 -15.67 8.50 -16.09
CA PRO A 59 -15.71 9.78 -16.81
C PRO A 59 -16.28 10.88 -15.91
N ALA A 60 -15.50 11.92 -15.64
CA ALA A 60 -15.99 13.13 -15.00
C ALA A 60 -16.95 13.84 -15.98
N HIS A 61 -18.24 13.81 -15.67
CA HIS A 61 -19.25 14.63 -16.36
C HIS A 61 -19.40 15.98 -15.66
#